data_AF-A0A0Y6PTC0-F1
#
_entry.id   AF-A0A0Y6PTC0-F1
#
_cell.length_a   1.000
_cell.length_b   1.000
_cell.length_c   1.000
_cell.angle_alpha   90.00
_cell.angle_beta   90.00
_cell.angle_gamma   90.00
#
_symmetry.space_group_name_H-M   'P 1'
#
loop_
_entity.id
_entity.type
_entity.pdbx_description
1 polymer ?
#
loop_
_entity_poly.entity_id
_entity_poly.type
_entity_poly.pdbx_seq_one_letter_code
_entity_poly.pdbx_strand_id
1 'polypeptide(L)' 'MDMTLKHKAEALLGEPLLDEPVRPESWECCGSDCGEACIQTIYWADKARYDAQRRKLKEAGWSDDAV' A
#
# COMPACT_ATOMS: atom_id res chain seq x y z
N MET A 1 -10.53 6.93 -5.13
CA MET A 1 -11.26 5.70 -4.78
C MET A 1 -12.54 6.11 -4.09
N ASP A 2 -13.68 5.58 -4.52
CA ASP A 2 -14.97 5.85 -3.87
C ASP A 2 -14.94 5.33 -2.42
N MET A 3 -15.40 6.14 -1.45
CA MET A 3 -15.35 5.78 -0.02
C MET A 3 -16.19 4.53 0.30
N THR A 4 -17.23 4.25 -0.49
CA THR A 4 -18.06 3.04 -0.38
C THR A 4 -17.27 1.80 -0.79
N LEU A 5 -16.42 1.92 -1.83
CA LEU A 5 -15.53 0.84 -2.25
C LEU A 5 -14.47 0.57 -1.17
N LYS A 6 -13.91 1.61 -0.55
CA LYS A 6 -12.96 1.46 0.56
C LYS A 6 -13.58 0.63 1.70
N HIS A 7 -14.77 1.01 2.17
CA HIS A 7 -15.43 0.29 3.27
C HIS A 7 -15.81 -1.16 2.93
N LYS A 8 -16.18 -1.43 1.67
CA LYS A 8 -16.47 -2.80 1.23
C LYS A 8 -15.20 -3.66 1.21
N ALA A 9 -14.07 -3.12 0.75
CA ALA A 9 -12.78 -3.81 0.78
C ALA A 9 -12.32 -4.08 2.22
N GLU A 10 -12.46 -3.10 3.11
CA GLU A 10 -12.17 -3.24 4.54
C GLU A 10 -13.02 -4.32 5.21
N ALA A 11 -14.32 -4.38 4.89
CA ALA A 11 -15.22 -5.41 5.41
C ALA A 11 -14.86 -6.83 4.95
N LEU A 12 -14.33 -7.00 3.73
CA LEU A 12 -13.88 -8.29 3.22
C LEU A 12 -12.58 -8.76 3.85
N LEU A 13 -11.67 -7.82 4.13
CA LEU A 13 -10.38 -8.10 4.74
C LEU A 13 -10.45 -8.25 6.26
N GLY A 14 -11.42 -7.60 6.90
CA GLY A 14 -11.47 -7.45 8.37
C GLY A 14 -10.37 -6.56 8.94
N GLU A 15 -9.59 -5.90 8.09
CA GLU A 15 -8.52 -4.96 8.43
C GLU A 15 -8.66 -3.69 7.57
N PRO A 16 -8.21 -2.52 8.08
CA PRO A 16 -8.24 -1.29 7.30
C PRO A 16 -7.44 -1.42 6.01
N LEU A 17 -7.99 -0.87 4.92
CA LEU A 17 -7.37 -0.92 3.61
C LEU A 17 -6.17 0.01 3.61
N LEU A 18 -5.00 -0.56 3.31
CA LEU A 18 -3.76 0.18 3.15
C LEU A 18 -3.88 1.03 1.88
N ASP A 19 -3.53 2.31 2.00
CA ASP A 19 -3.41 3.18 0.85
C ASP A 19 -2.12 2.82 0.07
N GLU A 20 -2.12 3.05 -1.25
CA GLU A 20 -0.96 2.75 -2.08
C GLU A 20 0.23 3.64 -1.66
N PRO A 21 1.38 3.05 -1.29
CA PRO A 21 2.53 3.84 -0.89
C PRO A 21 3.09 4.60 -2.08
N VAL A 22 3.32 5.90 -1.90
CA VAL A 22 3.93 6.75 -2.92
C VAL A 22 5.41 6.42 -3.01
N ARG A 23 5.88 6.07 -4.21
CA ARG A 23 7.30 5.84 -4.45
C ARG A 23 8.04 7.16 -4.30
N PRO A 24 9.02 7.27 -3.38
CA PRO A 24 9.87 8.45 -3.30
C PRO A 24 10.76 8.53 -4.54
N GLU A 25 11.12 9.74 -4.94
CA GLU A 25 11.99 9.95 -6.09
C GLU A 25 13.34 9.24 -5.90
N SER A 26 14.02 8.92 -7.00
CA SER A 26 15.31 8.20 -6.93
C SER A 26 16.41 8.97 -6.20
N TRP A 27 16.29 10.31 -6.16
CA TRP A 27 17.17 11.20 -5.40
C TRP A 27 16.70 11.42 -3.95
N GLU A 28 15.48 10.99 -3.59
CA GLU A 28 14.96 11.09 -2.24
C GLU A 28 15.53 9.96 -1.39
N CYS A 29 16.51 10.36 -0.57
CA CYS A 29 17.04 9.69 0.61
C CYS A 29 17.42 8.21 0.51
N CYS A 30 18.68 8.03 0.08
CA CYS A 30 19.52 6.88 0.45
C CYS A 30 20.99 7.38 0.53
N GLY A 31 21.26 8.34 1.44
CA GLY A 31 22.55 9.02 1.62
C GLY A 31 22.71 9.62 3.03
N SER A 32 23.89 10.16 3.35
CA SER A 32 24.33 10.57 4.71
C SER A 32 23.46 11.63 5.41
N ASP A 33 22.66 12.39 4.67
CA ASP A 33 21.85 13.49 5.22
C ASP A 33 20.45 13.07 5.71
N CYS A 34 20.09 11.78 5.60
CA CYS A 34 18.72 11.33 5.88
C CYS A 34 18.55 10.41 7.10
N GLY A 35 19.54 10.35 7.99
CA GLY A 35 19.48 9.55 9.21
C GLY A 35 19.56 8.04 8.98
N GLU A 36 19.21 7.24 10.00
CA GLU A 36 19.43 5.78 10.02
C GLU A 36 18.50 4.96 9.13
N ALA A 37 17.42 5.54 8.60
CA ALA A 37 16.44 4.81 7.78
C ALA A 37 16.34 5.42 6.37
N CYS A 38 16.87 4.72 5.36
CA CYS A 38 16.68 5.09 3.97
C CYS A 38 15.17 5.05 3.63
N ILE A 39 14.62 6.13 3.08
CA ILE A 39 13.18 6.24 2.80
C ILE A 39 12.72 5.18 1.80
N GLN A 40 13.61 4.74 0.91
CA GLN A 40 13.37 3.63 0.01
C GLN A 40 13.12 2.33 0.79
N THR A 41 13.83 2.07 1.88
CA THR A 41 13.61 0.88 2.71
C THR A 41 12.22 0.88 3.33
N ILE A 42 11.76 2.04 3.82
CA ILE A 42 10.40 2.21 4.36
C ILE A 42 9.38 1.99 3.26
N TYR A 43 9.57 2.61 2.09
CA TYR A 43 8.70 2.42 0.92
C TYR A 43 8.57 0.94 0.54
N TRP A 44 9.69 0.20 0.46
CA TRP A 44 9.64 -1.22 0.10
C TRP A 44 8.95 -2.07 1.16
N ALA A 45 9.10 -1.73 2.44
CA ALA A 45 8.40 -2.40 3.54
C ALA A 45 6.88 -2.15 3.46
N ASP A 46 6.47 -0.91 3.25
CA ASP A 46 5.05 -0.54 3.12
C ASP A 46 4.44 -1.12 1.84
N LYS A 47 5.18 -1.12 0.74
CA LYS A 47 4.77 -1.75 -0.53
C LYS A 47 4.56 -3.25 -0.35
N ALA A 48 5.45 -3.94 0.36
CA ALA A 48 5.29 -5.37 0.61
C ALA A 48 4.00 -5.67 1.40
N ARG A 49 3.65 -4.82 2.39
CA ARG A 49 2.40 -4.95 3.15
C ARG A 49 1.17 -4.67 2.29
N TYR A 50 1.21 -3.61 1.49
CA TYR A 50 0.16 -3.25 0.54
C TYR A 50 -0.06 -4.39 -0.47
N ASP A 51 1.00 -4.89 -1.10
CA ASP A 51 0.92 -5.98 -2.08
C ASP A 51 0.34 -7.26 -1.47
N ALA A 52 0.72 -7.59 -0.23
CA ALA A 52 0.16 -8.74 0.50
C ALA A 52 -1.34 -8.58 0.74
N GLN A 53 -1.79 -7.38 1.13
CA GLN A 53 -3.20 -7.09 1.32
C GLN A 53 -3.99 -7.14 0.01
N ARG A 54 -3.43 -6.64 -1.10
CA ARG A 54 -4.04 -6.75 -2.44
C ARG A 54 -4.20 -8.19 -2.90
N ARG A 55 -3.27 -9.09 -2.54
CA ARG A 55 -3.41 -10.53 -2.81
C ARG A 55 -4.58 -11.14 -2.02
N LYS A 56 -4.66 -10.86 -0.72
CA LYS A 56 -5.80 -11.30 0.12
C LYS A 56 -7.14 -10.80 -0.43
N LEU A 57 -7.21 -9.54 -0.87
CA LEU A 57 -8.41 -8.98 -1.50
C LEU A 57 -8.80 -9.74 -2.76
N LYS A 58 -7.83 -10.03 -3.63
CA LYS A 58 -8.08 -10.80 -4.86
C LYS A 58 -8.57 -12.21 -4.55
N GLU A 59 -7.99 -12.86 -3.54
CA GLU A 59 -8.43 -14.18 -3.05
C GLU A 59 -9.83 -14.12 -2.42
N ALA A 60 -10.17 -13.03 -1.74
CA ALA A 60 -11.50 -12.75 -1.20
C ALA A 60 -12.54 -12.37 -2.26
N GLY A 61 -12.17 -12.35 -3.54
CA GLY A 61 -13.06 -12.05 -4.66
C GLY A 61 -13.32 -10.55 -4.89
N TRP A 62 -12.44 -9.67 -4.41
CA TRP A 62 -12.46 -8.26 -4.78
C TRP A 62 -12.06 -8.10 -6.26
N SER A 63 -13.00 -7.68 -7.11
CA SER A 63 -12.73 -7.22 -8.47
C SER A 63 -12.86 -5.71 -8.53
N ASP A 64 -11.82 -5.03 -9.00
CA ASP A 64 -11.77 -3.57 -9.20
C ASP A 64 -12.50 -3.15 -10.49
N ASP A 65 -13.51 -3.92 -10.94
CA ASP A 65 -14.34 -3.65 -12.13
C ASP A 65 -15.37 -2.52 -11.90
N ALA A 66 -14.91 -1.43 -11.29
CA ALA A 66 -15.63 -0.17 -11.25
C ALA A 66 -14.78 0.92 -11.93
N VAL A 67 -14.52 0.72 -13.23
CA VAL A 67 -14.12 1.78 -14.17
C VAL A 67 -15.07 1.74 -15.35
#